data_AF-A0A7X0M6F4-F1
#
_entry.id   AF-A0A7X0M6F4-F1
#
_cell.length_a   1.000
_cell.length_b   1.000
_cell.length_c   1.000
_cell.angle_alpha   90.00
_cell.angle_beta   90.00
_cell.angle_gamma   90.00
#
_symmetry.space_group_name_H-M   'P 1'
#
loop_
_entity.id
_entity.type
_entity.pdbx_description
1 polymer ?
#
loop_
_entity_poly.entity_id
_entity_poly.type
_entity_poly.pdbx_seq_one_letter_code
_entity_poly.pdbx_strand_id
1 'polypeptide(L)'
;MRITRRVAGFLVVLAAFMVFEWINLGLNLADGHPTAFYVVHGVLIAVNLVLAGVLGVIGLRAWRGAGPAAYASPGRDGERPVHGPP
;
A
#
# COMPACT_ATOMS: atom_id res chain seq x y z
N MET A 1 -2.01 15.47 0.41
CA MET A 1 -3.05 14.44 0.16
C MET A 1 -2.94 13.36 1.24
N ARG A 2 -4.07 12.83 1.75
CA ARG A 2 -4.07 11.65 2.64
C ARG A 2 -4.36 10.41 1.79
N ILE A 3 -3.60 9.32 1.99
CA ILE A 3 -3.87 8.04 1.35
C ILE A 3 -5.10 7.41 2.01
N THR A 4 -6.15 7.16 1.22
CA THR A 4 -7.36 6.49 1.69
C THR A 4 -7.15 4.97 1.74
N ARG A 5 -8.01 4.24 2.46
CA ARG A 5 -7.94 2.75 2.49
C ARG A 5 -8.03 2.11 1.09
N ARG A 6 -8.83 2.69 0.18
CA ARG A 6 -8.96 2.19 -1.20
C ARG A 6 -7.64 2.33 -1.96
N VAL A 7 -7.00 3.48 -1.86
CA VAL A 7 -5.69 3.72 -2.49
C VAL A 7 -4.61 2.85 -1.84
N ALA A 8 -4.61 2.73 -0.52
CA ALA A 8 -3.69 1.84 0.19
C ALA A 8 -3.82 0.39 -0.28
N GLY A 9 -5.04 -0.11 -0.44
CA GLY A 9 -5.28 -1.44 -0.96
C GLY A 9 -4.86 -1.61 -2.41
N PHE A 10 -5.14 -0.63 -3.26
CA PHE A 10 -4.63 -0.61 -4.63
C PHE A 10 -3.10 -0.69 -4.67
N LEU A 11 -2.38 0.08 -3.85
CA LEU A 11 -0.92 0.05 -3.80
C LEU A 11 -0.38 -1.32 -3.38
N VAL A 12 -1.02 -2.00 -2.43
CA VAL A 12 -0.63 -3.35 -2.01
C VAL A 12 -0.85 -4.37 -3.13
N VAL A 13 -2.01 -4.33 -3.79
CA VAL A 13 -2.31 -5.23 -4.92
C VAL A 13 -1.38 -4.96 -6.09
N LEU A 14 -1.13 -3.69 -6.43
CA LEU A 14 -0.19 -3.30 -7.48
C LEU A 14 1.22 -3.80 -7.15
N ALA A 15 1.68 -3.64 -5.91
CA ALA A 15 2.97 -4.16 -5.49
C ALA A 15 3.06 -5.69 -5.64
N ALA A 16 2.01 -6.42 -5.26
CA ALA A 16 1.96 -7.88 -5.45
C ALA A 16 1.99 -8.27 -6.94
N PHE A 17 1.24 -7.56 -7.78
CA PHE A 17 1.23 -7.77 -9.23
C PHE A 17 2.61 -7.49 -9.86
N MET A 18 3.26 -6.41 -9.46
CA MET A 18 4.64 -6.10 -9.87
C MET A 18 5.62 -7.20 -9.47
N VAL A 19 5.48 -7.82 -8.30
CA VAL A 19 6.33 -8.96 -7.94
C VAL A 19 6.04 -10.15 -8.85
N PHE A 20 4.77 -10.47 -9.07
CA PHE A 20 4.35 -11.62 -9.87
C PHE A 20 4.85 -11.54 -11.32
N GLU A 21 4.56 -10.44 -12.03
CA GLU A 21 4.94 -10.31 -13.44
C GLU A 21 6.45 -10.32 -13.66
N TRP A 22 7.20 -9.65 -12.79
CA TRP A 22 8.63 -9.47 -12.99
C TRP A 22 9.43 -10.70 -12.58
N ILE A 23 8.98 -11.46 -11.58
CA ILE A 23 9.52 -12.80 -11.32
C ILE A 23 9.20 -13.72 -12.49
N ASN A 24 7.97 -13.73 -12.98
CA ASN A 24 7.58 -14.57 -14.12
C ASN A 24 8.39 -14.24 -15.37
N LEU A 25 8.61 -12.96 -15.68
CA LEU A 25 9.49 -12.52 -16.76
C LEU A 25 10.91 -13.05 -16.56
N GLY A 26 11.49 -12.90 -15.37
CA GLY A 26 12.83 -13.40 -15.06
C GLY A 26 12.99 -14.90 -15.24
N LEU A 27 11.94 -15.67 -14.91
CA LEU A 27 11.91 -17.13 -15.11
C LEU A 27 11.62 -17.53 -16.57
N ASN A 28 10.99 -16.65 -17.35
CA ASN A 28 10.65 -16.87 -18.76
C ASN A 28 11.65 -16.24 -19.73
N LEU A 29 12.81 -15.78 -19.24
CA LEU A 29 13.87 -15.30 -20.10
C LEU A 29 14.41 -16.48 -20.93
N ALA A 30 14.07 -16.49 -22.23
CA ALA A 30 14.52 -17.53 -23.15
C ALA A 30 16.02 -17.42 -23.45
N ASP A 31 16.62 -18.56 -23.76
CA ASP A 31 18.00 -18.64 -24.23
C ASP A 31 18.13 -18.16 -25.68
N GLY A 32 19.34 -17.75 -26.07
CA GLY A 32 19.66 -17.35 -27.45
C GLY A 32 19.72 -15.84 -27.70
N HIS A 33 19.74 -15.01 -26.65
CA HIS A 33 19.90 -13.57 -26.76
C HIS A 33 21.35 -13.11 -26.46
N PRO A 34 21.77 -11.91 -26.90
CA PRO A 34 23.06 -11.34 -26.51
C PRO A 34 23.14 -11.08 -25.00
N THR A 35 24.35 -11.13 -24.40
CA THR A 35 24.56 -10.86 -22.97
C THR A 35 23.91 -9.56 -22.49
N ALA A 36 23.96 -8.51 -23.30
CA ALA A 36 23.37 -7.21 -22.97
C ALA A 36 21.84 -7.31 -22.73
N PHE A 37 21.13 -8.19 -23.43
CA PHE A 37 19.70 -8.43 -23.23
C PHE A 37 19.42 -8.90 -21.80
N TYR A 38 20.17 -9.89 -21.32
CA TYR A 38 20.02 -10.44 -19.97
C TYR A 38 20.40 -9.43 -18.89
N VAL A 39 21.45 -8.63 -19.11
CA VAL A 39 21.87 -7.59 -18.16
C VAL A 39 20.77 -6.53 -18.00
N VAL A 40 20.24 -6.02 -19.11
CA VAL A 40 19.20 -4.98 -19.09
C VAL A 40 17.94 -5.49 -18.40
N HIS A 41 17.45 -6.69 -18.76
CA HIS A 41 16.26 -7.26 -18.14
C HIS A 41 16.50 -7.60 -16.67
N GLY A 42 17.67 -8.13 -16.32
CA GLY A 42 18.04 -8.39 -14.93
C GLY A 42 18.01 -7.13 -14.07
N VAL A 43 18.56 -6.01 -14.57
CA VAL A 43 18.50 -4.71 -13.88
C VAL A 43 17.05 -4.21 -13.75
N LEU A 44 16.26 -4.28 -14.83
CA LEU A 44 14.85 -3.89 -14.80
C LEU A 44 14.06 -4.68 -13.75
N ILE A 45 14.22 -6.01 -13.71
CA ILE A 45 13.61 -6.87 -12.71
C ILE A 45 14.04 -6.44 -11.29
N ALA A 46 15.34 -6.31 -11.05
CA ALA A 46 15.87 -5.98 -9.73
C ALA A 46 15.33 -4.63 -9.21
N VAL A 47 15.40 -3.57 -10.02
CA VAL A 47 14.89 -2.25 -9.66
C VAL A 47 13.38 -2.30 -9.41
N ASN A 48 12.63 -3.00 -10.27
CA ASN A 48 11.19 -3.08 -10.13
C ASN A 48 10.76 -3.84 -8.87
N LEU A 49 11.48 -4.90 -8.47
CA LEU A 49 11.22 -5.60 -7.21
C LEU A 49 11.50 -4.72 -5.98
N VAL A 50 12.53 -3.87 -6.03
CA VAL A 50 12.78 -2.86 -4.97
C VAL A 50 11.62 -1.87 -4.90
N LEU A 51 11.16 -1.36 -6.05
CA LEU A 51 10.01 -0.44 -6.11
C LEU A 51 8.74 -1.09 -5.58
N ALA A 52 8.47 -2.35 -5.94
CA ALA A 52 7.33 -3.11 -5.43
C ALA A 52 7.41 -3.28 -3.91
N GLY A 53 8.60 -3.56 -3.36
CA GLY A 53 8.83 -3.64 -1.92
C GLY A 53 8.52 -2.32 -1.21
N VAL A 54 9.05 -1.20 -1.72
CA VAL A 54 8.79 0.15 -1.17
C VAL A 54 7.30 0.47 -1.22
N LEU A 55 6.65 0.26 -2.37
CA LEU A 55 5.24 0.58 -2.57
C LEU A 55 4.33 -0.28 -1.70
N GLY A 56 4.63 -1.58 -1.59
CA GLY A 56 3.93 -2.52 -0.73
C GLY A 56 4.04 -2.13 0.75
N VAL A 57 5.24 -1.73 1.19
CA VAL A 57 5.45 -1.23 2.57
C VAL A 57 4.65 0.05 2.83
N ILE A 58 4.65 1.01 1.90
CA ILE A 58 3.87 2.24 2.01
C ILE A 58 2.36 1.93 2.07
N GLY A 59 1.87 1.11 1.13
CA GLY A 59 0.47 0.70 1.07
C GLY A 59 0.02 -0.02 2.34
N LEU A 60 0.84 -0.94 2.85
CA LEU A 60 0.53 -1.69 4.07
C LEU A 60 0.52 -0.81 5.32
N ARG A 61 1.45 0.14 5.43
CA ARG A 61 1.46 1.13 6.52
C ARG A 61 0.23 2.04 6.45
N ALA A 62 -0.11 2.54 5.27
CA ALA A 62 -1.28 3.39 5.07
C ALA A 62 -2.59 2.66 5.38
N TRP A 63 -2.70 1.38 4.99
CA TRP A 63 -3.86 0.55 5.32
C TRP A 63 -4.02 0.41 6.84
N ARG A 64 -2.94 0.07 7.55
CA ARG A 64 -2.95 -0.13 9.01
C ARG A 64 -3.21 1.17 9.78
N GLY A 65 -2.65 2.29 9.31
CA GLY A 65 -2.82 3.61 9.93
C GLY A 65 -4.18 4.28 9.66
N ALA A 66 -4.92 3.82 8.65
CA ALA A 66 -6.26 4.32 8.33
C ALA A 66 -7.36 3.72 9.24
N GLY A 67 -7.06 3.42 10.51
CA GLY A 67 -8.03 3.07 11.54
C GLY A 67 -9.20 4.07 11.60
N PRO A 68 -10.38 3.69 12.13
CA PRO A 68 -11.51 4.62 12.26
C PRO A 68 -10.98 5.87 12.95
N ALA A 69 -11.24 7.05 12.39
CA ALA A 69 -10.84 8.29 13.01
C ALA A 69 -11.31 8.25 14.47
N ALA A 70 -10.37 8.16 15.40
CA ALA A 70 -10.64 8.28 16.82
C ALA A 70 -10.97 9.76 17.08
N TYR A 71 -12.15 10.16 16.63
CA TYR A 71 -12.87 11.32 17.11
C TYR A 71 -14.30 10.91 17.41
N ALA A 72 -14.42 9.86 18.22
CA ALA A 72 -15.43 9.87 19.26
C ALA A 72 -14.74 10.42 20.51
N SER A 73 -14.78 11.74 20.69
CA SER A 73 -14.84 12.29 22.04
C SER A 73 -16.30 12.64 22.29
N PRO A 74 -17.10 11.76 22.93
CA PRO A 74 -18.27 12.21 23.66
C PRO A 74 -17.73 12.93 24.90
N GLY A 75 -17.46 14.22 24.74
CA GLY A 75 -17.12 15.10 25.84
C GLY A 75 -18.40 15.57 26.52
N ARG A 76 -18.79 14.86 27.59
CA ARG A 76 -19.46 15.35 28.80
C ARG A 76 -20.78 16.11 28.65
N ASP A 77 -21.86 15.41 28.94
CA ASP A 77 -22.60 15.56 30.21
C ASP A 77 -22.17 16.80 31.03
N GLY A 78 -22.87 17.91 30.78
CA GLY A 78 -22.63 19.20 31.43
C GLY A 78 -23.87 20.11 31.49
N GLU A 79 -24.86 19.94 30.62
CA GLU A 79 -26.16 20.62 30.76
C GLU A 79 -27.07 19.80 31.66
N ARG A 80 -26.97 20.07 32.96
CA ARG A 80 -27.98 19.70 33.94
C ARG A 80 -29.32 20.31 33.51
N PRO A 81 -30.45 19.58 33.53
CA PRO A 81 -31.76 20.19 33.43
C PRO A 81 -32.05 20.94 34.74
N VAL A 82 -31.83 22.26 34.75
CA VAL A 82 -32.40 23.13 35.78
C VAL A 82 -33.84 23.39 35.37
N HIS A 83 -34.76 22.48 35.73
CA HIS A 83 -36.17 22.77 35.98
C HIS A 83 -36.77 21.56 36.73
N GLY A 84 -36.86 21.68 38.06
CA GLY A 84 -37.72 20.85 38.90
C GLY A 84 -39.18 21.36 38.87
N PRO A 85 -40.14 20.57 39.39
CA PRO A 85 -41.59 20.73 39.16
C PRO A 85 -42.24 21.83 40.04
N PRO A 86 -43.55 22.13 39.80
CA PRO A 86 -44.11 23.36 39.22
C PRO A 86 -44.05 24.63 40.08
#